data_AF-A0A838ZB80-F1
#
_entry.id   AF-A0A838ZB80-F1
#
_cell.length_a   1.000
_cell.length_b   1.000
_cell.length_c   1.000
_cell.angle_alpha   90.00
_cell.angle_beta   90.00
_cell.angle_gamma   90.00
#
_symmetry.space_group_name_H-M   'P 1'
#
loop_
_entity.id
_entity.type
_entity.pdbx_description
1 polymer ?
#
loop_
_entity_poly.entity_id
_entity_poly.type
_entity_poly.pdbx_seq_one_letter_code
_entity_poly.pdbx_strand_id
1 'polypeptide(L)'
;MKKITILSLFALLCSFSESIAQSGFGIKGGINFNKVYTDAGSLNNNIKESLDTQTGYVLGAFGRIGNKVYLQPEVLFAQRGGVVETTQYGKVKFKYSNIDVPVLVGVRVLKFFRIMGGPVATFKLDEDKKLSESIKSYTSGSFDDAMKKATFGYQVGVGVKILGFDIDLRKEGSLSEISQLNLQGNSQFSQKASGWQITLALKII
;
A
#
# COMPACT_ATOMS: atom_id res chain seq x y z
N MET A 1 26.30 -20.96 -14.11
CA MET A 1 25.37 -20.98 -12.95
C MET A 1 24.15 -20.10 -13.14
N LYS A 2 24.27 -18.81 -13.52
CA LYS A 2 23.12 -17.89 -13.72
C LYS A 2 22.03 -18.39 -14.69
N LYS A 3 22.40 -19.10 -15.76
CA LYS A 3 21.46 -19.64 -16.76
C LYS A 3 20.59 -20.79 -16.23
N ILE A 4 21.10 -21.58 -15.28
CA ILE A 4 20.37 -22.69 -14.65
C ILE A 4 19.40 -22.15 -13.58
N THR A 5 19.75 -21.05 -12.91
CA THR A 5 18.85 -20.32 -11.99
C THR A 5 17.67 -19.68 -12.73
N ILE A 6 17.89 -19.12 -13.92
CA ILE A 6 16.81 -18.55 -14.75
C ILE A 6 15.89 -19.65 -15.27
N LEU A 7 16.45 -20.79 -15.69
CA LEU A 7 15.67 -21.91 -16.22
C LEU A 7 14.86 -22.62 -15.12
N SER A 8 15.39 -22.71 -13.89
CA SER A 8 14.65 -23.22 -12.74
C SER A 8 13.57 -22.23 -12.26
N LEU A 9 13.83 -20.93 -12.31
CA LEU A 9 12.82 -19.91 -12.04
C LEU A 9 11.69 -19.93 -13.08
N PHE A 10 12.03 -20.16 -14.36
CA PHE A 10 11.07 -20.30 -15.46
C PHE A 10 10.27 -21.60 -15.36
N ALA A 11 10.90 -22.71 -14.98
CA ALA A 11 10.22 -23.98 -14.71
C ALA A 11 9.27 -23.86 -13.50
N LEU A 12 9.68 -23.14 -12.45
CA LEU A 12 8.81 -22.82 -11.32
C LEU A 12 7.59 -21.98 -11.76
N LEU A 13 7.80 -21.00 -12.65
CA LEU A 13 6.74 -20.18 -13.26
C LEU A 13 5.76 -21.02 -14.10
N CYS A 14 6.24 -22.05 -14.82
CA CYS A 14 5.38 -22.95 -15.60
C CYS A 14 4.53 -23.87 -14.72
N SER A 15 5.00 -24.28 -13.53
CA SER A 15 4.20 -25.06 -12.58
C SER A 15 3.01 -24.29 -11.97
N PHE A 16 2.93 -22.97 -12.15
CA PHE A 16 1.74 -22.18 -11.78
C PHE A 16 0.57 -22.35 -12.77
N SER A 17 0.79 -22.93 -13.95
CA SER A 17 -0.24 -23.02 -15.00
C SER A 17 -1.41 -23.94 -14.62
N GLU A 18 -1.20 -24.96 -13.79
CA GLU A 18 -2.30 -25.84 -13.34
C GLU A 18 -3.13 -25.25 -12.18
N SER A 19 -2.64 -24.20 -11.52
CA SER A 19 -3.40 -23.44 -10.52
C SER A 19 -4.35 -22.40 -11.15
N ILE A 20 -4.31 -22.25 -12.47
CA ILE A 20 -5.07 -21.21 -13.20
C ILE A 20 -6.59 -21.39 -13.04
N ALA A 21 -7.10 -22.61 -12.89
CA ALA A 21 -8.54 -22.89 -12.73
C ALA A 21 -9.16 -22.31 -11.43
N GLN A 22 -8.34 -22.02 -10.41
CA GLN A 22 -8.78 -21.39 -9.16
C GLN A 22 -8.19 -19.99 -8.95
N SER A 23 -7.38 -19.55 -9.90
CA SER A 23 -6.82 -18.20 -9.93
C SER A 23 -7.80 -17.20 -10.54
N GLY A 24 -7.47 -15.92 -10.48
CA GLY A 24 -8.12 -14.96 -11.33
C GLY A 24 -7.77 -13.51 -11.06
N PHE A 25 -8.12 -12.68 -12.03
CA PHE A 25 -7.73 -11.28 -12.09
C PHE A 25 -8.94 -10.39 -11.98
N GLY A 26 -8.75 -9.21 -11.39
CA GLY A 26 -9.83 -8.27 -11.20
C GLY A 26 -9.34 -6.84 -11.05
N ILE A 27 -10.29 -5.93 -11.13
CA ILE A 27 -10.09 -4.51 -10.84
C ILE A 27 -10.62 -4.19 -9.46
N LYS A 28 -10.03 -3.16 -8.83
CA LYS A 28 -10.40 -2.70 -7.50
C LYS A 28 -10.44 -1.18 -7.49
N GLY A 29 -11.47 -0.63 -6.87
CA GLY A 29 -11.64 0.80 -6.63
C GLY A 29 -12.13 1.05 -5.22
N GLY A 30 -11.84 2.21 -4.64
CA GLY A 30 -12.27 2.50 -3.28
C GLY A 30 -11.81 3.85 -2.75
N ILE A 31 -11.96 4.00 -1.44
CA ILE A 31 -11.58 5.20 -0.69
C ILE A 31 -10.66 4.84 0.46
N ASN A 32 -9.73 5.73 0.76
CA ASN A 32 -8.86 5.63 1.93
C ASN A 32 -9.13 6.80 2.89
N PHE A 33 -9.00 6.53 4.17
CA PHE A 33 -9.15 7.47 5.26
C PHE A 33 -7.86 7.46 6.05
N ASN A 34 -7.09 8.54 5.92
CA ASN A 34 -5.77 8.58 6.51
C ASN A 34 -5.78 9.53 7.70
N LYS A 35 -5.20 9.07 8.81
CA LYS A 35 -4.85 9.90 9.95
C LYS A 35 -3.35 9.97 10.04
N VAL A 36 -2.83 11.19 10.11
CA VAL A 36 -1.42 11.42 10.32
C VAL A 36 -1.25 11.71 11.80
N TYR A 37 -0.67 10.75 12.54
CA TYR A 37 -0.28 10.96 13.93
C TYR A 37 1.10 11.61 13.93
N THR A 38 1.21 12.80 14.50
CA THR A 38 2.50 13.40 14.87
C THR A 38 2.67 13.18 16.36
N ASP A 39 3.47 12.19 16.74
CA ASP A 39 3.87 11.99 18.14
C ASP A 39 4.84 13.13 18.49
N ALA A 40 4.34 14.19 19.12
CA ALA A 40 5.15 15.27 19.66
C ALA A 40 5.77 14.81 20.98
N GLY A 41 6.58 13.76 20.92
CA GLY A 41 7.46 13.36 22.01
C GLY A 41 8.42 14.49 22.32
N SER A 42 8.16 15.19 23.42
CA SER A 42 9.05 16.16 24.08
C SER A 42 9.02 17.63 23.61
N LEU A 43 7.93 18.13 23.01
CA LEU A 43 7.73 19.59 22.88
C LEU A 43 6.47 20.03 23.63
N ASN A 44 6.72 20.57 24.83
CA ASN A 44 5.76 21.34 25.61
C ASN A 44 4.90 22.28 24.74
N ASN A 45 3.59 22.14 24.89
CA ASN A 45 2.56 23.16 24.67
C ASN A 45 2.27 23.74 23.27
N ASN A 46 2.80 23.22 22.15
CA ASN A 46 2.64 23.92 20.85
C ASN A 46 2.00 23.15 19.69
N ILE A 47 1.70 21.86 19.82
CA ILE A 47 1.12 21.07 18.71
C ILE A 47 -0.24 20.52 19.13
N LYS A 48 -1.33 21.11 18.60
CA LYS A 48 -2.67 20.52 18.71
C LYS A 48 -2.82 19.43 17.67
N GLU A 49 -3.19 18.24 18.10
CA GLU A 49 -3.53 17.13 17.21
C GLU A 49 -4.68 17.54 16.28
N SER A 50 -4.43 17.63 14.98
CA SER A 50 -5.50 17.84 14.02
C SER A 50 -6.15 16.48 13.72
N LEU A 51 -7.34 16.25 14.29
CA LEU A 51 -8.19 15.07 14.06
C LEU A 51 -8.77 14.99 12.63
N ASP A 52 -8.36 15.89 11.72
CA ASP A 52 -8.87 16.02 10.37
C ASP A 52 -8.44 14.82 9.51
N THR A 53 -9.34 13.84 9.41
CA THR A 53 -9.18 12.68 8.54
C THR A 53 -9.30 13.15 7.09
N GLN A 54 -8.25 12.91 6.28
CA GLN A 54 -8.31 13.21 4.85
C GLN A 54 -8.80 11.98 4.09
N THR A 55 -9.79 12.19 3.24
CA THR A 55 -10.32 11.16 2.33
C THR A 55 -9.54 11.18 1.03
N GLY A 56 -9.01 10.04 0.65
CA GLY A 56 -8.38 9.78 -0.64
C GLY A 56 -9.13 8.69 -1.42
N TYR A 57 -8.65 8.40 -2.63
CA TYR A 57 -9.18 7.33 -3.46
C TYR A 57 -8.10 6.33 -3.83
N VAL A 58 -8.53 5.12 -4.19
CA VAL A 58 -7.64 4.05 -4.62
C VAL A 58 -8.26 3.33 -5.82
N LEU A 59 -7.44 3.04 -6.82
CA LEU A 59 -7.83 2.37 -8.07
C LEU A 59 -6.69 1.43 -8.49
N GLY A 60 -7.01 0.24 -8.98
CA GLY A 60 -5.97 -0.69 -9.40
C GLY A 60 -6.49 -2.05 -9.82
N ALA A 61 -5.56 -2.99 -9.89
CA ALA A 61 -5.81 -4.37 -10.28
C ALA A 61 -5.24 -5.34 -9.26
N PHE A 62 -5.84 -6.53 -9.18
CA PHE A 62 -5.36 -7.61 -8.34
C PHE A 62 -5.38 -8.93 -9.09
N GLY A 63 -4.42 -9.80 -8.78
CA GLY A 63 -4.51 -11.23 -9.04
C GLY A 63 -4.86 -11.96 -7.75
N ARG A 64 -5.56 -13.08 -7.83
CA ARG A 64 -5.83 -13.97 -6.71
C ARG A 64 -5.49 -15.39 -7.15
N ILE A 65 -4.61 -16.07 -6.43
CA ILE A 65 -4.14 -17.42 -6.77
C ILE A 65 -4.45 -18.32 -5.57
N GLY A 66 -5.22 -19.38 -5.79
CA GLY A 66 -5.65 -20.30 -4.74
C GLY A 66 -7.11 -20.15 -4.32
N ASN A 67 -7.56 -21.10 -3.50
CA ASN A 67 -8.97 -21.26 -3.14
C ASN A 67 -9.25 -20.92 -1.67
N LYS A 68 -9.06 -21.85 -0.73
CA LYS A 68 -9.32 -21.63 0.70
C LYS A 68 -8.29 -20.68 1.31
N VAL A 69 -7.02 -20.96 1.07
CA VAL A 69 -5.91 -20.05 1.28
C VAL A 69 -5.50 -19.53 -0.09
N TYR A 70 -5.30 -18.23 -0.21
CA TYR A 70 -4.96 -17.60 -1.47
C TYR A 70 -3.88 -16.54 -1.29
N LEU A 71 -3.07 -16.38 -2.33
CA LEU A 71 -2.15 -15.26 -2.49
C LEU A 71 -2.83 -14.21 -3.38
N GLN A 72 -2.71 -12.94 -3.02
CA GLN A 72 -3.33 -11.83 -3.71
C GLN A 72 -2.34 -10.68 -3.89
N PRO A 73 -1.53 -10.70 -4.97
CA PRO A 73 -0.76 -9.54 -5.39
C PRO A 73 -1.69 -8.47 -5.98
N GLU A 74 -1.44 -7.21 -5.65
CA GLU A 74 -2.18 -6.07 -6.20
C GLU A 74 -1.22 -4.97 -6.64
N VAL A 75 -1.69 -4.11 -7.57
CA VAL A 75 -1.05 -2.85 -7.92
C VAL A 75 -2.12 -1.78 -7.86
N LEU A 76 -1.94 -0.82 -6.97
CA LEU A 76 -2.92 0.19 -6.63
C LEU A 76 -2.32 1.58 -6.81
N PHE A 77 -2.97 2.42 -7.60
CA PHE A 77 -2.78 3.85 -7.55
C PHE A 77 -3.64 4.41 -6.41
N ALA A 78 -3.01 5.06 -5.44
CA ALA A 78 -3.69 5.70 -4.33
C ALA A 78 -3.37 7.20 -4.33
N GLN A 79 -4.40 8.02 -4.13
CA GLN A 79 -4.23 9.40 -3.70
C GLN A 79 -4.48 9.45 -2.20
N ARG A 80 -3.56 10.07 -1.47
CA ARG A 80 -3.62 10.25 -0.03
C ARG A 80 -3.49 11.71 0.31
N GLY A 81 -3.81 12.07 1.54
CA GLY A 81 -3.58 13.40 2.07
C GLY A 81 -3.47 13.39 3.58
N GLY A 82 -3.02 14.50 4.13
CA GLY A 82 -2.94 14.73 5.57
C GLY A 82 -3.12 16.22 5.88
N VAL A 83 -3.36 16.52 7.14
CA VAL A 83 -3.33 17.89 7.66
C VAL A 83 -2.23 17.95 8.71
N VAL A 84 -1.26 18.84 8.50
CA VAL A 84 -0.27 19.18 9.52
C VAL A 84 -0.68 20.51 10.12
N GLU A 85 -0.94 20.54 11.42
CA GLU A 85 -1.15 21.80 12.14
C GLU A 85 0.18 22.27 12.72
N THR A 86 0.59 23.48 12.35
CA THR A 86 1.80 24.12 12.88
C THR A 86 1.43 25.41 13.58
N THR A 87 2.08 25.68 14.71
CA THR A 87 1.85 26.87 15.54
C THR A 87 2.10 28.18 14.78
N GLN A 88 2.91 28.18 13.72
CA GLN A 88 3.23 29.36 12.91
C GLN A 88 2.34 29.58 11.67
N TYR A 89 1.85 28.52 11.03
CA TYR A 89 1.13 28.60 9.74
C TYR A 89 -0.30 28.04 9.78
N GLY A 90 -0.79 27.60 10.94
CA GLY A 90 -2.11 26.99 11.08
C GLY A 90 -2.19 25.60 10.44
N LYS A 91 -3.39 25.21 10.00
CA LYS A 91 -3.65 23.90 9.37
C LYS A 91 -3.19 23.88 7.91
N VAL A 92 -2.10 23.20 7.62
CA VAL A 92 -1.59 22.95 6.26
C VAL A 92 -2.09 21.60 5.77
N LYS A 93 -2.95 21.61 4.74
CA LYS A 93 -3.41 20.40 4.07
C LYS A 93 -2.45 20.05 2.94
N PHE A 94 -2.01 18.79 2.90
CA PHE A 94 -1.21 18.27 1.79
C PHE A 94 -1.89 17.04 1.19
N LYS A 95 -1.74 16.88 -0.12
CA LYS A 95 -2.13 15.69 -0.87
C LYS A 95 -0.86 15.11 -1.51
N TYR A 96 -0.86 13.82 -1.78
CA TYR A 96 0.20 13.16 -2.51
C TYR A 96 -0.35 11.90 -3.16
N SER A 97 0.27 11.48 -4.26
CA SER A 97 -0.09 10.25 -4.97
C SER A 97 0.99 9.19 -4.79
N ASN A 98 0.59 7.93 -4.76
CA ASN A 98 1.50 6.80 -4.59
C ASN A 98 1.02 5.58 -5.38
N ILE A 99 1.98 4.72 -5.73
CA ILE A 99 1.72 3.38 -6.24
C ILE A 99 2.01 2.40 -5.11
N ASP A 100 0.98 1.68 -4.67
CA ASP A 100 1.08 0.63 -3.67
C ASP A 100 1.05 -0.74 -4.33
N VAL A 101 2.01 -1.59 -3.95
CA VAL A 101 2.15 -2.96 -4.42
C VAL A 101 2.04 -3.89 -3.20
N PRO A 102 0.82 -4.17 -2.70
CA PRO A 102 0.63 -5.12 -1.63
C PRO A 102 0.67 -6.57 -2.13
N VAL A 103 1.22 -7.45 -1.30
CA VAL A 103 1.21 -8.90 -1.51
C VAL A 103 0.50 -9.54 -0.33
N LEU A 104 -0.79 -9.86 -0.49
CA LEU A 104 -1.63 -10.31 0.61
C LEU A 104 -1.77 -11.83 0.61
N VAL A 105 -1.67 -12.44 1.78
CA VAL A 105 -2.15 -13.80 2.01
C VAL A 105 -3.53 -13.71 2.65
N GLY A 106 -4.51 -14.44 2.13
CA GLY A 106 -5.85 -14.46 2.66
C GLY A 106 -6.42 -15.85 2.84
N VAL A 107 -7.39 -15.95 3.75
CA VAL A 107 -8.09 -17.18 4.09
C VAL A 107 -9.59 -16.92 4.01
N ARG A 108 -10.29 -17.73 3.21
CA ARG A 108 -11.75 -17.76 3.16
C ARG A 108 -12.24 -18.58 4.35
N VAL A 109 -12.73 -17.88 5.38
CA VAL A 109 -13.30 -18.51 6.58
C VAL A 109 -14.70 -19.05 6.25
N LEU A 110 -15.47 -18.29 5.46
CA LEU A 110 -16.77 -18.69 4.92
C LEU A 110 -16.79 -18.47 3.40
N LYS A 111 -17.81 -19.00 2.71
CA LYS A 111 -17.99 -18.77 1.26
C LYS A 111 -18.05 -17.28 0.89
N PHE A 112 -18.63 -16.47 1.78
CA PHE A 112 -18.79 -15.03 1.59
C PHE A 112 -17.83 -14.19 2.42
N PHE A 113 -17.10 -14.74 3.40
CA PHE A 113 -16.26 -13.96 4.32
C PHE A 113 -14.81 -14.43 4.30
N ARG A 114 -13.88 -13.47 4.27
CA ARG A 114 -12.45 -13.73 4.25
C ARG A 114 -11.69 -12.77 5.13
N ILE A 115 -10.52 -13.22 5.56
CA ILE A 115 -9.51 -12.39 6.22
C ILE A 115 -8.26 -12.36 5.35
N MET A 116 -7.50 -11.27 5.40
CA MET A 116 -6.28 -11.12 4.62
C MET A 116 -5.26 -10.27 5.34
N GLY A 117 -3.99 -10.50 5.05
CA GLY A 117 -2.92 -9.64 5.49
C GLY A 117 -1.62 -9.90 4.75
N GLY A 118 -0.74 -8.91 4.72
CA GLY A 118 0.55 -9.04 4.08
C GLY A 118 1.33 -7.73 4.00
N PRO A 119 2.57 -7.79 3.51
CA PRO A 119 3.39 -6.60 3.30
C PRO A 119 2.84 -5.73 2.15
N VAL A 120 3.14 -4.44 2.24
CA VAL A 120 2.93 -3.47 1.16
C VAL A 120 4.21 -2.69 0.90
N ALA A 121 4.56 -2.57 -0.38
CA ALA A 121 5.58 -1.65 -0.84
C ALA A 121 4.90 -0.42 -1.45
N THR A 122 5.28 0.76 -0.99
CA THR A 122 4.71 2.04 -1.41
C THR A 122 5.75 2.88 -2.11
N PHE A 123 5.45 3.29 -3.34
CA PHE A 123 6.29 4.18 -4.15
C PHE A 123 5.60 5.55 -4.25
N LYS A 124 6.19 6.58 -3.65
CA LYS A 124 5.64 7.94 -3.72
C LYS A 124 5.88 8.52 -5.11
N LEU A 125 4.86 9.18 -5.66
CA LEU A 125 4.96 9.91 -6.92
C LEU A 125 5.22 11.38 -6.59
N ASP A 126 6.28 11.94 -7.18
CA ASP A 126 6.54 13.38 -7.13
C ASP A 126 5.45 14.12 -7.91
N GLU A 127 4.81 15.12 -7.29
CA GLU A 127 3.75 15.92 -7.90
C GLU A 127 4.26 16.82 -9.04
N ASP A 128 5.55 17.18 -9.02
CA ASP A 128 6.18 18.05 -10.02
C ASP A 128 6.64 17.31 -11.29
N LYS A 129 6.57 15.97 -11.30
CA LYS A 129 7.02 15.14 -12.42
C LYS A 129 5.83 14.46 -13.07
N LYS A 130 5.89 14.30 -14.40
CA LYS A 130 4.86 13.54 -15.11
C LYS A 130 4.84 12.11 -14.56
N LEU A 131 3.65 11.50 -14.44
CA LEU A 131 3.48 10.11 -13.97
C LEU A 131 4.43 9.13 -14.69
N SER A 132 4.66 9.34 -15.99
CA SER A 132 5.59 8.57 -16.80
C SER A 132 7.06 8.73 -16.38
N GLU A 133 7.48 9.91 -15.94
CA GLU A 133 8.83 10.19 -15.44
C GLU A 133 9.02 9.65 -14.02
N SER A 134 8.00 9.76 -13.17
CA SER A 134 8.02 9.17 -11.82
C SER A 134 8.13 7.65 -11.91
N ILE A 135 7.36 6.98 -12.78
CA ILE A 135 7.48 5.54 -13.03
C ILE A 135 8.86 5.20 -13.62
N LYS A 136 9.34 5.96 -14.61
CA LYS A 136 10.70 5.77 -15.16
C LYS A 136 11.78 5.87 -14.10
N SER A 137 11.65 6.73 -13.10
CA SER A 137 12.65 6.87 -12.03
C SER A 137 12.80 5.63 -11.14
N TYR A 138 11.77 4.78 -11.09
CA TYR A 138 11.78 3.48 -10.40
C TYR A 138 12.11 2.31 -11.35
N THR A 139 11.95 2.48 -12.67
CA THR A 139 12.19 1.40 -13.66
C THR A 139 13.48 1.54 -14.48
N SER A 140 14.14 2.70 -14.47
CA SER A 140 15.34 2.99 -15.27
C SER A 140 16.66 2.70 -14.54
N GLY A 141 16.61 2.31 -13.26
CA GLY A 141 17.77 1.95 -12.43
C GLY A 141 17.82 0.46 -12.08
N SER A 142 18.76 0.06 -11.23
CA SER A 142 18.77 -1.31 -10.69
C SER A 142 17.61 -1.53 -9.72
N PHE A 143 17.12 -2.77 -9.62
CA PHE A 143 16.02 -3.13 -8.70
C PHE A 143 16.30 -2.66 -7.25
N ASP A 144 17.56 -2.73 -6.81
CA ASP A 144 18.01 -2.26 -5.51
C ASP A 144 17.78 -0.76 -5.28
N ASP A 145 17.90 0.07 -6.32
CA ASP A 145 17.70 1.52 -6.20
C ASP A 145 16.23 1.90 -6.10
N ALA A 146 15.36 1.13 -6.76
CA ALA A 146 13.91 1.27 -6.63
C ALA A 146 13.44 0.82 -5.24
N MET A 147 13.98 -0.29 -4.75
CA MET A 147 13.64 -0.86 -3.44
C MET A 147 14.08 0.06 -2.28
N LYS A 148 15.21 0.76 -2.41
CA LYS A 148 15.68 1.77 -1.43
C LYS A 148 14.78 3.00 -1.32
N LYS A 149 14.05 3.34 -2.39
CA LYS A 149 13.12 4.47 -2.42
C LYS A 149 11.69 4.07 -2.04
N ALA A 150 11.40 2.77 -2.00
CA ALA A 150 10.12 2.24 -1.56
C ALA A 150 10.00 2.35 -0.03
N THR A 151 8.82 2.72 0.45
CA THR A 151 8.46 2.61 1.86
C THR A 151 7.77 1.27 2.10
N PHE A 152 8.11 0.56 3.17
CA PHE A 152 7.48 -0.72 3.51
C PHE A 152 6.47 -0.58 4.64
N GLY A 153 5.37 -1.29 4.51
CA GLY A 153 4.31 -1.39 5.49
C GLY A 153 3.66 -2.77 5.51
N TYR A 154 2.56 -2.85 6.23
CA TYR A 154 1.67 -4.00 6.23
C TYR A 154 0.24 -3.55 6.04
N GLN A 155 -0.57 -4.46 5.49
CA GLN A 155 -2.01 -4.34 5.45
C GLN A 155 -2.63 -5.57 6.10
N VAL A 156 -3.69 -5.36 6.85
CA VAL A 156 -4.55 -6.43 7.38
C VAL A 156 -6.00 -6.02 7.17
N GLY A 157 -6.87 -6.98 6.90
CA GLY A 157 -8.25 -6.66 6.60
C GLY A 157 -9.17 -7.85 6.53
N VAL A 158 -10.44 -7.53 6.36
CA VAL A 158 -11.52 -8.48 6.16
C VAL A 158 -12.26 -8.13 4.88
N GLY A 159 -12.87 -9.13 4.26
CA GLY A 159 -13.62 -8.95 3.04
C GLY A 159 -14.89 -9.78 3.02
N VAL A 160 -15.93 -9.22 2.40
CA VAL A 160 -17.19 -9.91 2.12
C VAL A 160 -17.44 -9.98 0.62
N LYS A 161 -17.97 -11.11 0.16
CA LYS A 161 -18.45 -11.28 -1.21
C LYS A 161 -19.96 -11.17 -1.24
N ILE A 162 -20.47 -10.19 -1.98
CA ILE A 162 -21.90 -9.92 -2.14
C ILE A 162 -22.20 -9.75 -3.62
N LEU A 163 -23.12 -10.54 -4.17
CA LEU A 163 -23.59 -10.44 -5.56
C LEU A 163 -22.46 -10.41 -6.62
N GLY A 164 -21.38 -11.16 -6.38
CA GLY A 164 -20.22 -11.22 -7.29
C GLY A 164 -19.17 -10.14 -7.06
N PHE A 165 -19.49 -9.10 -6.28
CA PHE A 165 -18.56 -8.08 -5.85
C PHE A 165 -17.87 -8.46 -4.55
N ASP A 166 -16.63 -8.00 -4.43
CA ASP A 166 -15.78 -8.17 -3.27
C ASP A 166 -15.67 -6.82 -2.55
N ILE A 167 -16.18 -6.71 -1.33
CA ILE A 167 -16.05 -5.51 -0.50
C ILE A 167 -15.03 -5.80 0.59
N ASP A 168 -13.94 -5.03 0.62
CA ASP A 168 -12.88 -5.19 1.62
C ASP A 168 -12.79 -3.96 2.54
N LEU A 169 -12.64 -4.21 3.84
CA LEU A 169 -12.23 -3.24 4.83
C LEU A 169 -10.81 -3.59 5.30
N ARG A 170 -9.89 -2.65 5.14
CA ARG A 170 -8.46 -2.86 5.39
C ARG A 170 -7.90 -1.77 6.29
N LYS A 171 -6.95 -2.15 7.13
CA LYS A 171 -6.10 -1.25 7.90
C LYS A 171 -4.67 -1.37 7.39
N GLU A 172 -4.06 -0.24 7.12
CA GLU A 172 -2.65 -0.15 6.74
C GLU A 172 -1.84 0.45 7.88
N GLY A 173 -0.63 -0.08 8.09
CA GLY A 173 0.37 0.52 8.95
C GLY A 173 1.75 0.49 8.30
N SER A 174 2.53 1.55 8.50
CA SER A 174 3.92 1.58 8.05
C SER A 174 4.85 0.83 9.02
N LEU A 175 5.74 -0.02 8.50
CA LEU A 175 6.81 -0.69 9.27
C LEU A 175 8.11 0.11 9.20
N SER A 176 8.31 0.84 8.10
CA SER A 176 9.38 1.81 7.97
C SER A 176 9.13 2.97 8.93
N GLU A 177 10.10 3.27 9.78
CA GLU A 177 10.26 4.64 10.28
C GLU A 177 10.53 5.53 9.05
N ILE A 178 9.82 6.64 8.92
CA ILE A 178 10.22 7.69 7.98
C ILE A 178 11.41 8.40 8.65
N SER A 179 12.63 7.92 8.46
CA SER A 179 13.86 8.58 8.94
C SER A 179 15.01 8.18 8.02
N GLN A 180 15.87 9.07 7.53
CA GLN A 180 16.60 10.10 8.29
C GLN A 180 16.72 11.42 7.51
N LEU A 181 16.15 12.52 8.01
CA LEU A 181 16.74 13.83 7.77
C LEU A 181 17.73 14.08 8.92
N ASN A 182 19.03 13.99 8.62
CA ASN A 182 20.08 14.46 9.54
C ASN A 182 20.06 16.00 9.54
N LEU A 183 19.15 16.58 10.32
CA LEU A 183 19.24 17.99 10.74
C LEU A 183 19.79 17.99 12.17
N GLN A 184 21.10 18.23 12.25
CA GLN A 184 21.81 18.82 13.39
C GLN A 184 21.14 18.69 14.77
N GLY A 185 21.30 17.52 15.40
CA GLY A 185 21.16 17.37 16.86
C GLY A 185 19.73 17.40 17.41
N ASN A 186 19.25 16.23 17.85
CA ASN A 186 18.02 15.99 18.61
C ASN A 186 16.67 16.20 17.89
N SER A 187 16.09 15.10 17.40
CA SER A 187 14.76 14.56 17.77
C SER A 187 14.36 13.45 16.78
N GLN A 188 14.06 12.24 17.27
CA GLN A 188 13.62 11.12 16.46
C GLN A 188 12.16 11.30 16.03
N PHE A 189 11.93 11.66 14.76
CA PHE A 189 10.60 11.76 14.18
C PHE A 189 10.20 10.41 13.56
N SER A 190 9.40 9.61 14.28
CA SER A 190 8.76 8.40 13.75
C SER A 190 7.31 8.70 13.38
N GLN A 191 7.08 9.25 12.18
CA GLN A 191 5.72 9.48 11.69
C GLN A 191 5.17 8.19 11.09
N LYS A 192 4.44 7.41 11.90
CA LYS A 192 3.76 6.19 11.44
C LYS A 192 2.44 6.56 10.77
N ALA A 193 2.42 6.58 9.44
CA ALA A 193 1.17 6.69 8.70
C ALA A 193 0.32 5.43 8.95
N SER A 194 -0.91 5.62 9.41
CA SER A 194 -1.90 4.54 9.50
C SER A 194 -3.22 5.03 8.94
N GLY A 195 -3.89 4.14 8.21
CA GLY A 195 -5.10 4.49 7.49
C GLY A 195 -6.05 3.32 7.38
N TRP A 196 -7.33 3.65 7.22
CA TRP A 196 -8.36 2.69 6.85
C TRP A 196 -8.64 2.80 5.36
N GLN A 197 -8.94 1.67 4.73
CA GLN A 197 -9.25 1.62 3.31
C GLN A 197 -10.48 0.73 3.10
N ILE A 198 -11.44 1.24 2.34
CA ILE A 198 -12.63 0.50 1.91
C ILE A 198 -12.57 0.36 0.40
N THR A 199 -12.66 -0.87 -0.11
CA THR A 199 -12.60 -1.12 -1.55
C THR A 199 -13.69 -2.04 -2.04
N LEU A 200 -14.19 -1.75 -3.24
CA LEU A 200 -15.00 -2.63 -4.07
C LEU A 200 -14.09 -3.25 -5.14
N ALA A 201 -14.17 -4.57 -5.30
CA ALA A 201 -13.42 -5.32 -6.31
C ALA A 201 -14.37 -6.15 -7.17
N LEU A 202 -14.05 -6.22 -8.45
CA LEU A 202 -14.72 -7.06 -9.43
C LEU A 202 -13.72 -8.03 -10.03
N LYS A 203 -14.00 -9.33 -9.90
CA LYS A 203 -13.23 -10.39 -10.57
C LYS A 203 -13.68 -10.45 -12.04
N ILE A 204 -12.73 -10.35 -12.96
CA ILE A 204 -12.97 -10.34 -14.42
C ILE A 204 -12.74 -11.73 -15.02
N ILE A 205 -11.69 -12.43 -14.59
CA ILE A 205 -11.29 -13.76 -15.05
C ILE A 205 -11.02 -14.61 -13.82
#